data_AF-A0A9C8H5W0-F1
#
_entry.id   AF-A0A9C8H5W0-F1
#
_cell.length_a   1.000
_cell.length_b   1.000
_cell.length_c   1.000
_cell.angle_alpha   90.00
_cell.angle_beta   90.00
_cell.angle_gamma   90.00
#
_symmetry.space_group_name_H-M   'P 1'
#
loop_
_entity.id
_entity.type
_entity.pdbx_description
1 polymer ?
#
loop_
_entity_poly.entity_id
_entity_poly.type
_entity_poly.pdbx_seq_one_letter_code
_entity_poly.pdbx_strand_id
1 'polypeptide(L)'
;MILSQLKINVTNAYAGSIAWSNFFSRLTHSHPGRVVWLVFNVAIALMLMELGVFGALEHILGLYSHVALAWIGALTADLVVNKPLGLSPRGIEFRRAHLYDINPVGMAAMGGAVVIAFVAHGGGLMGETAEALSAFIALFSAFAMAPLIAWATGGGSTSPAPCPRRRVGSTRPGRPVRARSANTASMPRT
;
A
#
# COMPACT_ATOMS: atom_id res chain seq x y z
N MET A 1 4.48 -32.08 17.17
CA MET A 1 3.41 -31.11 17.49
C MET A 1 3.97 -29.77 18.00
N ILE A 2 4.81 -29.79 19.04
CA ILE A 2 5.37 -28.58 19.67
C ILE A 2 6.21 -27.73 18.69
N LEU A 3 7.08 -28.35 17.88
CA LEU A 3 7.90 -27.63 16.90
C LEU A 3 7.07 -26.92 15.82
N SER A 4 5.95 -27.50 15.41
CA SER A 4 5.06 -26.92 14.40
C SER A 4 4.32 -25.69 14.93
N GLN A 5 3.79 -25.76 16.17
CA GLN A 5 3.14 -24.62 16.81
C GLN A 5 4.11 -23.49 17.10
N LEU A 6 5.32 -23.82 17.58
CA LEU A 6 6.39 -22.85 17.80
C LEU A 6 6.72 -22.11 16.50
N LYS A 7 6.92 -22.84 15.41
CA LYS A 7 7.30 -22.26 14.11
C LYS A 7 6.20 -21.35 13.55
N ILE A 8 4.93 -21.70 13.73
CA ILE A 8 3.80 -20.87 13.34
C ILE A 8 3.78 -19.57 14.16
N ASN A 9 3.90 -19.66 15.49
CA ASN A 9 3.87 -18.49 16.38
C ASN A 9 5.05 -17.55 16.10
N VAL A 10 6.25 -18.10 15.87
CA VAL A 10 7.44 -17.31 15.50
C VAL A 10 7.25 -16.61 14.16
N THR A 11 6.65 -17.29 13.17
CA THR A 11 6.42 -16.69 11.85
C THR A 11 5.42 -15.53 11.93
N ASN A 12 4.33 -15.68 12.69
CA ASN A 12 3.36 -14.61 12.92
C ASN A 12 4.00 -13.42 13.67
N ALA A 13 4.76 -13.71 14.73
CA ALA A 13 5.44 -12.70 15.52
C ALA A 13 6.46 -11.90 14.68
N TYR A 14 7.19 -12.60 13.81
CA TYR A 14 8.18 -12.02 12.91
C TYR A 14 7.52 -11.15 11.82
N ALA A 15 6.44 -11.63 11.18
CA ALA A 15 5.70 -10.83 10.20
C ALA A 15 5.17 -9.53 10.81
N GLY A 16 4.60 -9.60 12.03
CA GLY A 16 4.19 -8.42 12.79
C GLY A 16 5.36 -7.46 13.07
N SER A 17 6.52 -7.98 13.49
CA SER A 17 7.70 -7.14 13.78
C SER A 17 8.15 -6.33 12.56
N ILE A 18 8.05 -6.89 11.34
CA ILE A 18 8.38 -6.21 10.09
C ILE A 18 7.34 -5.13 9.77
N ALA A 19 6.06 -5.45 9.92
CA ALA A 19 4.99 -4.49 9.67
C ALA A 19 5.13 -3.25 10.57
N TRP A 20 5.37 -3.45 11.87
CA TRP A 20 5.62 -2.36 12.81
C TRP A 20 6.89 -1.57 12.47
N SER A 21 7.98 -2.26 12.12
CA SER A 21 9.22 -1.61 11.67
C SER A 21 8.98 -0.70 10.45
N ASN A 22 8.21 -1.17 9.48
CA ASN A 22 7.87 -0.41 8.27
C ASN A 22 6.94 0.78 8.55
N PHE A 23 5.98 0.63 9.47
CA PHE A 23 5.09 1.72 9.85
C PHE A 23 5.82 2.83 10.60
N PHE A 24 6.61 2.49 11.64
CA PHE A 24 7.33 3.46 12.45
C PHE A 24 8.52 4.08 11.73
N SER A 25 9.19 3.36 10.82
CA SER A 25 10.21 3.98 9.97
C SER A 25 9.64 5.09 9.08
N ARG A 26 8.37 4.96 8.64
CA ARG A 26 7.68 6.01 7.88
C ARG A 26 7.19 7.15 8.78
N LEU A 27 6.70 6.84 9.98
CA LEU A 27 6.14 7.83 10.90
C LEU A 27 7.21 8.66 11.63
N THR A 28 8.30 8.04 12.07
CA THR A 28 9.28 8.64 13.00
C THR A 28 10.69 8.74 12.40
N HIS A 29 10.91 8.26 11.16
CA HIS A 29 12.22 8.25 10.48
C HIS A 29 13.36 7.59 11.29
N SER A 30 13.01 6.86 12.35
CA SER A 30 13.94 6.22 13.28
C SER A 30 14.04 4.74 12.94
N HIS A 31 15.24 4.17 13.10
CA HIS A 31 15.53 2.77 12.77
C HIS A 31 15.79 1.92 14.02
N PRO A 32 14.79 1.69 14.89
CA PRO A 32 14.94 0.72 15.98
C PRO A 32 15.07 -0.70 15.40
N GLY A 33 15.97 -1.48 15.99
CA GLY A 33 16.28 -2.84 15.54
C GLY A 33 15.07 -3.79 15.64
N ARG A 34 15.05 -4.81 14.79
CA ARG A 34 14.00 -5.83 14.68
C ARG A 34 13.60 -6.48 16.01
N VAL A 35 14.56 -6.66 16.92
CA VAL A 35 14.33 -7.27 18.24
C VAL A 35 13.35 -6.45 19.08
N VAL A 36 13.43 -5.12 19.02
CA VAL A 36 12.53 -4.22 19.77
C VAL A 36 11.08 -4.45 19.36
N TRP A 37 10.83 -4.59 18.05
CA TRP A 37 9.50 -4.85 17.52
C TRP A 37 8.97 -6.24 17.82
N LEU A 38 9.86 -7.23 17.88
CA LEU A 38 9.49 -8.58 18.30
C LEU A 38 9.06 -8.59 19.77
N VAL A 39 9.84 -7.96 20.66
CA VAL A 39 9.51 -7.83 22.09
C VAL A 39 8.19 -7.08 22.27
N PHE A 40 7.99 -5.98 21.55
CA PHE A 40 6.72 -5.23 21.56
C PHE A 40 5.52 -6.10 21.15
N ASN A 41 5.65 -6.89 20.09
CA ASN A 41 4.58 -7.76 19.60
C ASN A 41 4.23 -8.87 20.62
N VAL A 42 5.25 -9.49 21.23
CA VAL A 42 5.05 -10.51 22.29
C VAL A 42 4.43 -9.89 23.54
N ALA A 43 4.85 -8.68 23.93
CA ALA A 43 4.28 -7.98 25.09
C ALA A 43 2.79 -7.69 24.91
N ILE A 44 2.35 -7.21 23.74
CA ILE A 44 0.92 -7.02 23.45
C ILE A 44 0.17 -8.35 23.47
N ALA A 45 0.75 -9.41 22.90
CA ALA A 45 0.13 -10.73 22.90
C ALA A 45 -0.07 -11.28 24.33
N LEU A 46 0.92 -11.10 25.21
CA LEU A 46 0.82 -11.48 26.63
C LEU A 46 -0.22 -10.63 27.37
N MET A 47 -0.21 -9.31 27.18
CA MET A 47 -1.21 -8.43 27.80
C MET A 47 -2.65 -8.79 27.39
N LEU A 48 -2.89 -9.05 26.09
CA LEU A 48 -4.21 -9.44 25.61
C LEU A 48 -4.67 -10.79 26.19
N MET A 49 -3.73 -11.72 26.40
CA MET A 49 -4.00 -13.02 27.02
C MET A 49 -4.30 -12.88 28.52
N GLU A 50 -3.53 -12.06 29.25
CA GLU A 50 -3.72 -11.82 30.69
C GLU A 50 -5.02 -11.06 31.00
N LEU A 51 -5.43 -10.16 30.11
CA LEU A 51 -6.65 -9.35 30.26
C LEU A 51 -7.92 -10.09 29.81
N GLY A 52 -7.84 -11.34 29.34
CA GLY A 52 -9.01 -12.13 28.95
C GLY A 52 -9.81 -11.54 27.78
N VAL A 53 -9.15 -10.80 26.87
CA VAL A 53 -9.78 -9.99 25.80
C VAL A 53 -10.47 -10.85 24.73
N PHE A 54 -10.40 -12.17 24.82
CA PHE A 54 -10.98 -13.13 23.87
C PHE A 54 -12.44 -12.84 23.50
N GLY A 55 -13.30 -12.47 24.44
CA GLY A 55 -14.70 -12.12 24.13
C GLY A 55 -14.85 -10.85 23.30
N ALA A 56 -14.02 -9.82 23.55
CA ALA A 56 -14.02 -8.61 22.76
C ALA A 56 -13.38 -8.83 21.37
N LEU A 57 -12.44 -9.78 21.26
CA LEU A 57 -11.80 -10.13 19.97
C LEU A 57 -12.81 -10.65 18.96
N GLU A 58 -13.82 -11.42 19.36
CA GLU A 58 -14.86 -11.92 18.44
C GLU A 58 -15.62 -10.76 17.76
N HIS A 59 -16.04 -9.76 18.55
CA HIS A 59 -16.74 -8.60 18.03
C HIS A 59 -15.82 -7.73 17.14
N ILE A 60 -14.58 -7.51 17.56
CA ILE A 60 -13.60 -6.75 16.78
C ILE A 60 -13.26 -7.45 15.47
N LEU A 61 -13.15 -8.79 15.45
CA LEU A 61 -12.94 -9.57 14.22
C LEU A 61 -14.11 -9.43 13.25
N GLY A 62 -15.34 -9.39 13.74
CA GLY A 62 -16.53 -9.10 12.94
C GLY A 62 -16.43 -7.75 12.24
N LEU A 63 -16.11 -6.69 13.00
CA LEU A 63 -15.92 -5.35 12.44
C LEU A 63 -14.72 -5.29 11.47
N TYR A 64 -13.60 -5.92 11.82
CA TYR A 64 -12.39 -6.00 10.99
C TYR A 64 -12.65 -6.69 9.65
N SER A 65 -13.51 -7.71 9.62
CA SER A 65 -13.84 -8.46 8.40
C SER A 65 -14.47 -7.58 7.32
N HIS A 66 -15.31 -6.61 7.71
CA HIS A 66 -15.90 -5.65 6.77
C HIS A 66 -14.84 -4.78 6.10
N VAL A 67 -13.91 -4.25 6.90
CA VAL A 67 -12.80 -3.42 6.42
C VAL A 67 -11.87 -4.23 5.52
N ALA A 68 -11.52 -5.45 5.92
CA ALA A 68 -10.67 -6.35 5.15
C ALA A 68 -11.29 -6.71 3.79
N LEU A 69 -12.59 -7.02 3.76
CA LEU A 69 -13.29 -7.36 2.52
C LEU A 69 -13.47 -6.15 1.60
N ALA A 70 -13.81 -4.98 2.14
CA ALA A 70 -13.84 -3.75 1.36
C ALA A 70 -12.48 -3.45 0.73
N TRP A 71 -11.40 -3.65 1.47
CA TRP A 71 -10.03 -3.47 0.97
C TRP A 71 -9.69 -4.45 -0.15
N ILE A 72 -9.98 -5.75 0.03
CA ILE A 72 -9.77 -6.77 -1.01
C ILE A 72 -10.62 -6.49 -2.25
N GLY A 73 -11.87 -6.05 -2.08
CA GLY A 73 -12.77 -5.69 -3.17
C GLY A 73 -12.24 -4.52 -4.00
N ALA A 74 -11.83 -3.43 -3.33
CA ALA A 74 -11.22 -2.27 -3.99
C ALA A 74 -9.91 -2.65 -4.70
N LEU A 75 -9.02 -3.42 -4.05
CA LEU A 75 -7.77 -3.89 -4.64
C LEU A 75 -8.02 -4.76 -5.88
N THR A 76 -9.00 -5.66 -5.80
CA THR A 76 -9.35 -6.54 -6.92
C THR A 76 -9.92 -5.75 -8.08
N ALA A 77 -10.79 -4.77 -7.83
CA ALA A 77 -11.32 -3.89 -8.87
C ALA A 77 -10.21 -3.06 -9.54
N ASP A 78 -9.25 -2.56 -8.76
CA ASP A 78 -8.12 -1.81 -9.32
C ASP A 78 -7.27 -2.69 -10.26
N LEU A 79 -7.02 -3.93 -9.87
CA LEU A 79 -6.17 -4.86 -10.62
C LEU A 79 -6.88 -5.51 -11.82
N VAL A 80 -8.16 -5.85 -11.67
CA VAL A 80 -8.93 -6.62 -12.66
C VAL A 80 -9.75 -5.72 -13.58
N VAL A 81 -10.18 -4.54 -13.14
CA VAL A 81 -11.07 -3.65 -13.91
C VAL A 81 -10.33 -2.40 -14.36
N ASN A 82 -9.77 -1.62 -13.43
CA ASN A 82 -9.17 -0.32 -13.76
C ASN A 82 -7.88 -0.45 -14.58
N LYS A 83 -7.09 -1.51 -14.34
CA LYS A 83 -5.84 -1.78 -15.07
C LYS A 83 -6.06 -2.17 -16.55
N PRO A 84 -6.94 -3.13 -16.92
CA PRO A 84 -7.19 -3.43 -18.33
C PRO A 84 -7.90 -2.29 -19.06
N LEU A 85 -8.83 -1.59 -18.40
CA LEU A 85 -9.55 -0.44 -18.96
C LEU A 85 -8.67 0.79 -19.20
N GLY A 86 -7.40 0.78 -18.77
CA GLY A 86 -6.46 1.89 -19.01
C GLY A 86 -6.72 3.12 -18.14
N LEU A 87 -7.61 2.99 -17.14
CA LEU A 87 -7.89 4.03 -16.13
C LEU A 87 -6.80 4.09 -15.05
N SER A 88 -5.96 3.06 -14.97
CA SER A 88 -4.82 2.97 -14.04
C SER A 88 -3.52 2.74 -14.82
N PRO A 89 -2.39 3.39 -14.44
CA PRO A 89 -1.16 3.41 -15.22
C PRO A 89 -0.61 1.99 -15.46
N ARG A 90 -0.37 1.68 -16.73
CA ARG A 90 0.00 0.32 -17.20
C ARG A 90 1.42 -0.12 -16.85
N GLY A 91 2.29 0.80 -16.40
CA GLY A 91 3.66 0.51 -16.01
C GLY A 91 4.01 1.09 -14.64
N ILE A 92 4.44 0.23 -13.70
CA ILE A 92 5.08 0.68 -12.46
C ILE A 92 6.49 1.16 -12.83
N GLU A 93 6.63 2.42 -13.22
CA GLU A 93 7.94 3.05 -13.36
C GLU A 93 8.48 3.27 -11.93
N PHE A 94 9.48 2.48 -11.50
CA PHE A 94 10.10 2.54 -10.16
C PHE A 94 10.94 3.82 -9.91
N ARG A 95 10.50 4.98 -10.39
CA ARG A 95 11.04 6.28 -9.97
C ARG A 95 10.22 6.76 -8.78
N ARG A 96 10.68 6.42 -7.58
CA ARG A 96 10.08 6.71 -6.25
C ARG A 96 9.70 8.19 -5.96
N ALA A 97 9.92 9.12 -6.89
CA ALA A 97 9.75 10.55 -6.67
C ALA A 97 8.47 11.15 -7.30
N HIS A 98 7.68 10.40 -8.10
CA HIS A 98 6.58 10.99 -8.89
C HIS A 98 5.29 10.13 -9.01
N LEU A 99 5.16 9.04 -8.24
CA LEU A 99 3.89 8.30 -8.12
C LEU A 99 3.22 8.70 -6.79
N TYR A 100 1.88 8.78 -6.78
CA TYR A 100 1.12 8.93 -5.54
C TYR A 100 1.41 7.73 -4.62
N ASP A 101 1.80 7.96 -3.37
CA ASP A 101 2.09 6.87 -2.41
C ASP A 101 0.84 6.06 -2.04
N ILE A 102 -0.34 6.63 -2.29
CA ILE A 102 -1.66 6.09 -1.94
C ILE A 102 -2.57 6.19 -3.16
N ASN A 103 -3.30 5.13 -3.51
CA ASN A 103 -4.35 5.22 -4.53
C ASN A 103 -5.60 5.92 -3.93
N PRO A 104 -5.93 7.17 -4.31
CA PRO A 104 -7.08 7.88 -3.75
C PRO A 104 -8.41 7.22 -4.15
N VAL A 105 -8.47 6.59 -5.32
CA VAL A 105 -9.69 5.94 -5.84
C VAL A 105 -10.03 4.71 -5.02
N GLY A 106 -9.07 3.80 -4.85
CA GLY A 106 -9.25 2.59 -4.05
C GLY A 106 -9.54 2.90 -2.57
N MET A 107 -8.88 3.93 -2.01
CA MET A 107 -9.12 4.37 -0.64
C MET A 107 -10.52 4.96 -0.44
N ALA A 108 -10.99 5.79 -1.38
CA ALA A 108 -12.34 6.35 -1.35
C ALA A 108 -13.41 5.26 -1.52
N ALA A 109 -13.19 4.32 -2.44
CA ALA A 109 -14.09 3.18 -2.65
C ALA A 109 -14.18 2.29 -1.41
N MET A 110 -13.03 1.94 -0.82
CA MET A 110 -12.96 1.17 0.42
C MET A 110 -13.66 1.90 1.57
N GLY A 111 -13.39 3.19 1.77
CA GLY A 111 -14.01 3.99 2.82
C GLY A 111 -15.53 4.07 2.69
N GLY A 112 -16.04 4.34 1.49
CA GLY A 112 -17.47 4.35 1.21
C GLY A 112 -18.12 2.99 1.45
N ALA A 113 -17.48 1.91 1.00
CA ALA A 113 -17.96 0.54 1.20
C ALA A 113 -18.02 0.13 2.67
N VAL A 114 -17.04 0.54 3.49
CA VAL A 114 -17.06 0.30 4.94
C VAL A 114 -18.22 1.02 5.61
N VAL A 115 -18.49 2.27 5.23
CA VAL A 115 -19.66 3.02 5.75
C VAL A 115 -20.96 2.31 5.38
N ILE A 116 -21.12 1.92 4.11
CA ILE A 116 -22.30 1.18 3.65
C ILE A 116 -22.46 -0.13 4.42
N ALA A 117 -21.36 -0.87 4.61
CA ALA A 117 -21.37 -2.14 5.31
C ALA A 117 -21.75 -2.00 6.78
N PHE A 118 -21.27 -0.96 7.48
CA PHE A 118 -21.66 -0.70 8.87
C PHE A 118 -23.11 -0.22 9.01
N VAL A 119 -23.62 0.55 8.04
CA VAL A 119 -25.05 0.89 8.00
C VAL A 119 -25.91 -0.36 7.79
N ALA A 120 -25.47 -1.30 6.94
CA ALA A 120 -26.14 -2.58 6.75
C ALA A 120 -26.04 -3.50 7.99
N HIS A 121 -24.89 -3.49 8.67
CA HIS A 121 -24.64 -4.28 9.89
C HIS A 121 -25.46 -3.79 11.09
N GLY A 122 -25.85 -2.52 11.12
CA GLY A 122 -26.67 -1.95 12.21
C GLY A 122 -28.14 -2.37 12.22
N GLY A 123 -28.60 -3.22 11.28
CA GLY A 123 -29.92 -3.86 11.27
C GLY A 123 -31.14 -2.97 11.01
N GLY A 124 -31.08 -1.67 11.31
CA GLY A 124 -32.27 -0.79 11.35
C GLY A 124 -32.81 -0.31 10.00
N LEU A 125 -32.02 -0.29 8.93
CA LEU A 125 -32.39 0.32 7.64
C LEU A 125 -32.48 -0.67 6.47
N MET A 126 -31.82 -1.83 6.54
CA MET A 126 -31.70 -2.78 5.41
C MET A 126 -32.22 -4.20 5.72
N GLY A 127 -32.65 -4.47 6.96
CA GLY A 127 -33.22 -5.74 7.40
C GLY A 127 -32.19 -6.83 7.78
N GLU A 128 -32.67 -7.89 8.43
CA GLU A 128 -31.84 -8.99 8.98
C GLU A 128 -31.01 -9.72 7.91
N THR A 129 -31.51 -9.79 6.67
CA THR A 129 -30.79 -10.41 5.56
C THR A 129 -29.57 -9.59 5.12
N ALA A 130 -29.66 -8.26 5.18
CA ALA A 130 -28.54 -7.38 4.87
C ALA A 130 -27.50 -7.34 5.99
N GLU A 131 -27.93 -7.52 7.25
CA GLU A 131 -27.03 -7.68 8.39
C GLU A 131 -26.17 -8.94 8.24
N ALA A 132 -26.78 -10.09 7.92
CA ALA A 132 -26.05 -11.34 7.69
C ALA A 132 -25.08 -11.27 6.49
N LEU A 133 -25.42 -10.47 5.47
CA LEU A 133 -24.62 -10.31 4.25
C LEU A 133 -23.73 -9.05 4.25
N SER A 134 -23.65 -8.33 5.36
CA SER A 134 -22.93 -7.05 5.49
C SER A 134 -21.47 -7.11 5.02
N ALA A 135 -20.76 -8.20 5.33
CA ALA A 135 -19.42 -8.48 4.83
C ALA A 135 -19.34 -8.59 3.29
N PHE A 136 -20.30 -9.27 2.66
CA PHE A 136 -20.39 -9.36 1.20
C PHE A 136 -20.78 -8.01 0.57
N ILE A 137 -21.66 -7.26 1.22
CA ILE A 137 -22.02 -5.90 0.81
C ILE A 137 -20.77 -5.02 0.79
N ALA A 138 -19.90 -5.12 1.80
CA ALA A 138 -18.62 -4.40 1.84
C ALA A 138 -17.74 -4.74 0.61
N LEU A 139 -17.62 -6.02 0.29
CA LEU A 139 -16.83 -6.49 -0.86
C LEU A 139 -17.38 -5.98 -2.19
N PHE A 140 -18.66 -6.20 -2.47
CA PHE A 140 -19.27 -5.87 -3.76
C PHE A 140 -19.42 -4.36 -3.94
N SER A 141 -19.75 -3.62 -2.88
CA SER A 141 -19.81 -2.16 -2.95
C SER A 141 -18.42 -1.56 -3.21
N ALA A 142 -17.36 -2.04 -2.54
CA ALA A 142 -15.99 -1.58 -2.83
C ALA A 142 -15.57 -1.90 -4.26
N PHE A 143 -15.87 -3.11 -4.72
CA PHE A 143 -15.55 -3.55 -6.08
C PHE A 143 -16.28 -2.74 -7.15
N ALA A 144 -17.54 -2.36 -6.92
CA ALA A 144 -18.31 -1.54 -7.84
C ALA A 144 -17.95 -0.05 -7.76
N MET A 145 -17.68 0.47 -6.57
CA MET A 145 -17.33 1.88 -6.37
C MET A 145 -15.97 2.24 -6.94
N ALA A 146 -14.98 1.33 -6.90
CA ALA A 146 -13.63 1.64 -7.39
C ALA A 146 -13.59 2.01 -8.88
N PRO A 147 -14.24 1.28 -9.81
CA PRO A 147 -14.34 1.69 -11.22
C PRO A 147 -15.23 2.93 -11.42
N LEU A 148 -16.32 3.07 -10.66
CA LEU A 148 -17.21 4.23 -10.76
C LEU A 148 -16.49 5.53 -10.38
N ILE A 149 -15.71 5.51 -9.29
CA ILE A 149 -14.91 6.65 -8.84
C ILE A 149 -13.76 6.92 -9.82
N ALA A 150 -13.11 5.86 -10.35
CA ALA A 150 -12.06 6.01 -11.37
C ALA A 150 -12.60 6.69 -12.64
N TRP A 151 -13.80 6.31 -13.07
CA TRP A 151 -14.47 6.89 -14.22
C TRP A 151 -14.89 8.34 -13.96
N ALA A 152 -15.52 8.62 -12.80
CA ALA A 152 -15.94 9.96 -12.41
C ALA A 152 -14.76 10.94 -12.23
N THR A 153 -13.59 10.45 -11.82
CA THR A 153 -12.35 11.25 -11.68
C THR A 153 -11.52 11.33 -12.96
N GLY A 154 -12.03 10.80 -14.08
CA GLY A 154 -11.49 11.00 -15.42
C GLY A 154 -10.10 10.41 -15.67
N GLY A 155 -9.68 9.38 -14.91
CA GLY A 155 -8.34 8.77 -15.00
C GLY A 155 -7.17 9.70 -14.63
N GLY A 156 -7.47 10.94 -14.20
CA GLY A 156 -6.50 11.99 -13.90
C GLY A 156 -5.83 11.79 -12.54
N SER A 157 -6.57 11.32 -11.53
CA SER A 157 -6.03 10.97 -10.21
C SER A 157 -5.07 9.78 -10.23
N THR A 158 -5.07 9.01 -11.32
CA THR A 158 -4.20 7.84 -11.56
C THR A 158 -3.03 8.15 -12.49
N SER A 159 -2.98 9.34 -13.13
CA SER A 159 -1.94 9.66 -14.10
C SER A 159 -0.75 10.36 -13.45
N PRO A 160 0.47 9.80 -13.49
CA PRO A 160 1.66 10.55 -13.11
C PRO A 160 1.81 11.77 -14.04
N ALA A 161 2.22 12.91 -13.48
CA ALA A 161 2.51 14.12 -14.25
C ALA A 161 3.42 13.77 -15.45
N PRO A 162 3.14 14.30 -16.65
CA PRO A 162 3.94 13.98 -17.83
C PRO A 162 5.39 14.40 -17.57
N CYS A 163 6.30 13.42 -17.64
CA CYS A 163 7.73 13.67 -17.60
C CYS A 163 8.09 14.61 -18.77
N PRO A 164 8.78 15.73 -18.55
CA PRO A 164 9.41 16.46 -19.64
C PRO A 164 10.38 15.47 -20.28
N ARG A 165 10.10 15.05 -21.52
CA ARG A 165 10.93 14.15 -22.30
C ARG A 165 12.30 14.78 -22.46
N ARG A 166 13.23 14.53 -21.53
CA ARG A 166 14.62 14.94 -21.67
C ARG A 166 15.13 14.15 -22.86
N ARG A 167 15.27 14.81 -24.02
CA ARG A 167 15.95 14.24 -25.19
C ARG A 167 17.30 13.76 -24.69
N VAL A 168 17.45 12.44 -24.56
CA VAL A 168 18.77 11.82 -24.52
C VAL A 168 19.40 12.20 -25.86
N GLY A 169 20.35 13.12 -25.79
CA GLY A 169 21.10 13.59 -26.95
C GLY A 169 21.68 12.37 -27.64
N SER A 170 21.32 12.21 -28.91
CA SER A 170 21.94 11.31 -29.87
C SER A 170 23.45 11.56 -29.87
N THR A 171 24.21 10.77 -29.10
CA THR A 171 25.64 10.60 -29.33
C THR A 171 25.80 9.76 -30.57
N ARG A 172 25.98 10.43 -31.71
CA ARG A 172 26.44 9.83 -32.97
C ARG A 172 27.73 9.04 -32.71
N PRO A 173 27.86 7.81 -33.24
CA PRO A 173 29.11 7.07 -33.13
C PRO A 173 30.14 7.65 -34.10
N GLY A 174 31.36 7.87 -33.62
CA GLY A 174 32.53 8.09 -34.48
C GLY A 174 33.00 9.53 -34.60
N ARG A 175 33.77 10.00 -33.62
CA ARG A 175 34.96 10.83 -33.87
C ARG A 175 36.06 10.47 -32.86
N PRO A 176 37.28 10.11 -33.28
CA PRO A 176 38.37 9.87 -32.35
C PRO A 176 38.79 11.20 -31.74
N VAL A 177 38.89 11.23 -30.41
CA VAL A 177 39.43 12.36 -29.65
C VAL A 177 40.91 12.48 -29.98
N ARG A 178 41.25 13.42 -30.86
CA ARG A 178 42.63 13.76 -31.22
C ARG A 178 43.22 14.56 -30.06
N ALA A 179 43.98 13.89 -29.20
CA ALA A 179 44.83 14.56 -28.22
C ALA A 179 45.86 15.42 -28.96
N ARG A 180 45.71 16.74 -28.87
CA ARG A 180 46.65 17.71 -29.45
C ARG A 180 47.72 18.00 -28.39
N SER A 181 48.87 17.36 -28.55
CA SER A 181 50.13 17.81 -27.98
C SER A 181 50.50 19.16 -28.60
N ALA A 182 50.80 20.16 -27.77
CA ALA A 182 51.73 21.25 -28.09
C ALA A 182 52.18 21.96 -26.81
N ASN A 183 53.40 21.60 -26.41
CA ASN A 183 54.29 22.26 -25.48
C ASN A 183 54.55 23.73 -25.90
N THR A 184 54.65 24.68 -24.96
CA THR A 184 55.49 25.89 -25.13
C THR A 184 55.76 26.54 -23.77
N ALA A 185 57.04 26.80 -23.55
CA ALA A 185 57.67 27.34 -22.36
C ALA A 185 57.44 28.86 -22.17
N SER A 186 57.53 29.33 -20.93
CA SER A 186 58.38 30.50 -20.56
C SER A 186 58.27 30.81 -19.05
N MET A 187 59.42 30.80 -18.38
CA MET A 187 59.66 31.50 -17.12
C MET A 187 59.53 33.02 -17.32
N PRO A 188 59.35 33.80 -16.23
CA PRO A 188 60.48 34.67 -15.88
C PRO A 188 60.78 34.71 -14.38
N ARG A 189 62.06 35.00 -14.09
CA ARG A 189 62.62 35.35 -12.79
C ARG A 189 62.16 36.75 -12.36
N THR A 190 61.93 36.94 -11.07
CA THR A 190 62.65 37.91 -10.22
C THR A 190 62.68 37.36 -8.81
#